data_AF-A0A538KW72-F1
#
_entry.id   AF-A0A538KW72-F1
#
_cell.length_a   1.000
_cell.length_b   1.000
_cell.length_c   1.000
_cell.angle_alpha   90.00
_cell.angle_beta   90.00
_cell.angle_gamma   90.00
#
_symmetry.space_group_name_H-M   'P 1'
#
loop_
_entity.id
_entity.type
_entity.pdbx_description
1 polymer ?
#
loop_
_entity_poly.entity_id
_entity_poly.type
_entity_poly.pdbx_seq_one_letter_code
_entity_poly.pdbx_strand_id
1 'polypeptide(L)'
;MALSLRRGTVTAIAEQHDGLVRCEVDGEACVAYPELTGAVALGDEVVVNVQGRELGLGSGGFDVLHVNMTRGLDLPPPPEAHVMKLPYTPVQHAVRHAEEDGPVADALGGLPVVCCSLHSQIAPACAALAGTRVAYIQVAGGALPLGLSDTLRALRARALIATTVSAGASFGGDVECVTAASAFAWAAAGRFDVVVCAIGPGIVGTASRLGHGGLAAADAANTAAALGGAPVLAVRVSSGDERKRHRGVSHHTRAVVELCLGEVAVAWPAGLDAPDWLVTRREVDVDEWRKTCEGLPLEHMGRGPDDDPWFFASAFAAGKVARTLVG
;
A
#
# COMPACT_ATOMS: atom_id res chain seq x y z
N MET A 1 -16.80 20.74 6.88
CA MET A 1 -15.83 19.77 7.42
C MET A 1 -14.72 20.57 8.08
N ALA A 2 -14.30 20.21 9.29
CA ALA A 2 -13.23 20.89 10.02
C ALA A 2 -12.16 19.87 10.42
N LEU A 3 -10.89 20.28 10.41
CA LEU A 3 -9.80 19.49 10.98
C LEU A 3 -9.83 19.65 12.51
N SER A 4 -9.71 18.55 13.26
CA SER A 4 -9.46 18.61 14.71
C SER A 4 -7.96 18.79 14.92
N LEU A 5 -7.51 20.04 15.06
CA LEU A 5 -6.11 20.38 15.26
C LEU A 5 -5.85 20.83 16.71
N ARG A 6 -4.68 20.44 17.23
CA ARG A 6 -4.23 20.80 18.58
C ARG A 6 -2.77 21.23 18.54
N ARG A 7 -2.40 22.26 19.31
CA ARG A 7 -0.99 22.61 19.56
C ARG A 7 -0.42 21.71 20.66
N GLY A 8 0.84 21.34 20.56
CA GLY A 8 1.55 20.61 21.60
C GLY A 8 3.07 20.71 21.48
N THR A 9 3.78 20.01 22.36
CA THR A 9 5.24 19.93 22.37
C THR A 9 5.70 18.51 22.16
N VAL A 10 6.72 18.28 21.34
CA VAL A 10 7.34 16.95 21.20
C VAL A 10 8.04 16.56 22.50
N THR A 11 7.54 15.50 23.17
CA THR A 11 8.02 15.05 24.48
C THR A 11 8.91 13.81 24.40
N ALA A 12 8.78 13.00 23.35
CA ALA A 12 9.61 11.81 23.13
C ALA A 12 9.79 11.54 21.64
N ILE A 13 10.89 10.88 21.28
CA ILE A 13 11.12 10.31 19.93
C ILE A 13 11.34 8.82 20.13
N ALA A 14 10.40 8.01 19.66
CA ALA A 14 10.44 6.55 19.80
C ALA A 14 11.22 5.89 18.66
N GLU A 15 11.04 6.39 17.44
CA GLU A 15 11.65 5.83 16.24
C GLU A 15 11.84 6.92 15.17
N GLN A 16 12.94 6.83 14.42
CA GLN A 16 13.24 7.74 13.33
C GLN A 16 13.81 6.98 12.13
N HIS A 17 13.15 7.16 10.99
CA HIS A 17 13.56 6.74 9.64
C HIS A 17 13.53 7.97 8.73
N ASP A 18 14.18 7.90 7.57
CA ASP A 18 14.29 9.03 6.64
C ASP A 18 12.93 9.70 6.31
N GLY A 19 11.89 8.89 6.08
CA GLY A 19 10.53 9.38 5.75
C GLY A 19 9.49 9.27 6.87
N LEU A 20 9.86 8.87 8.09
CA LEU A 20 8.91 8.66 9.20
C LEU A 20 9.57 8.92 10.55
N VAL A 21 8.92 9.73 11.38
CA VAL A 21 9.22 9.82 12.82
C VAL A 21 8.01 9.34 13.60
N ARG A 22 8.23 8.42 14.55
CA ARG A 22 7.25 8.09 15.60
C ARG A 22 7.68 8.79 16.88
N CYS A 23 6.84 9.67 17.38
CA CYS A 23 7.14 10.52 18.53
C CYS A 23 5.94 10.59 19.49
N GLU A 24 6.11 11.32 20.59
CA GLU A 24 5.02 11.72 21.47
C GLU A 24 4.88 13.24 21.46
N VAL A 25 3.63 13.72 21.47
CA VAL A 25 3.29 15.14 21.59
C VAL A 25 2.42 15.33 22.82
N ASP A 26 3.00 15.94 23.86
CA ASP A 26 2.44 16.02 25.21
C ASP A 26 2.05 14.64 25.79
N GLY A 27 2.87 13.62 25.52
CA GLY A 27 2.66 12.24 25.97
C GLY A 27 1.71 11.40 25.11
N GLU A 28 1.10 11.96 24.07
CA GLU A 28 0.24 11.21 23.13
C GLU A 28 1.06 10.74 21.92
N ALA A 29 0.88 9.49 21.51
CA ALA A 29 1.55 8.92 20.33
C ALA A 29 1.24 9.73 19.07
N CYS A 30 2.26 10.03 18.28
CA CYS A 30 2.18 10.85 17.08
C CYS A 30 3.10 10.30 15.98
N VAL A 31 2.69 10.45 14.73
CA VAL A 31 3.55 10.22 13.56
C VAL A 31 3.79 11.52 12.80
N ALA A 32 5.01 11.69 12.31
CA ALA A 32 5.39 12.81 11.46
C ALA A 32 6.09 12.31 10.20
N TYR A 33 5.97 13.09 9.13
CA TYR A 33 6.63 12.85 7.85
C TYR A 33 7.62 14.00 7.64
N PRO A 34 8.91 13.83 7.97
CA PRO A 34 9.86 14.94 7.98
C PRO A 34 10.02 15.66 6.63
N GLU A 35 9.79 14.96 5.52
CA GLU A 35 9.76 15.56 4.18
C GLU A 35 8.68 16.65 4.04
N LEU A 36 7.57 16.53 4.77
CA LEU A 36 6.48 17.51 4.77
C LEU A 36 6.54 18.48 5.95
N THR A 37 7.13 18.04 7.05
CA THR A 37 7.00 18.72 8.35
C THR A 37 8.32 19.19 8.93
N GLY A 38 9.43 18.96 8.24
CA GLY A 38 10.77 19.25 8.71
C GLY A 38 11.27 18.21 9.72
N ALA A 39 12.54 18.33 10.09
CA ALA A 39 13.11 17.48 11.13
C ALA A 39 12.35 17.66 12.46
N VAL A 40 12.16 16.56 13.19
CA VAL A 40 11.47 16.54 14.48
C VAL A 40 12.51 16.36 15.59
N ALA A 41 12.50 17.25 16.59
CA ALA A 41 13.35 17.15 17.77
C ALA A 41 12.53 17.27 19.07
N LEU A 42 13.13 16.89 20.20
CA LEU A 42 12.53 17.10 21.52
C LEU A 42 12.36 18.60 21.79
N GLY A 43 11.22 18.97 22.35
CA GLY A 43 10.87 20.36 22.66
C GLY A 43 10.27 21.15 21.50
N ASP A 44 10.08 20.54 20.33
CA ASP A 44 9.50 21.21 19.17
C ASP A 44 8.04 21.56 19.43
N GLU A 45 7.68 22.79 19.11
CA GLU A 45 6.29 23.23 19.15
C GLU A 45 5.60 22.84 17.85
N VAL A 46 4.52 22.09 17.94
CA VAL A 46 3.86 21.46 16.80
C VAL A 46 2.36 21.68 16.83
N VAL A 47 1.73 21.57 15.66
CA VAL A 47 0.30 21.38 15.50
C VAL A 47 0.08 19.95 15.01
N VAL A 48 -0.80 19.21 15.67
CA VAL A 48 -1.15 17.83 15.35
C VAL A 48 -2.63 17.71 14.98
N ASN A 49 -2.94 16.79 14.07
CA ASN A 49 -4.29 16.33 13.80
C ASN A 49 -4.62 15.15 14.71
N VAL A 50 -5.66 15.29 15.53
CA VAL A 50 -6.03 14.32 16.58
C VAL A 50 -7.22 13.44 16.21
N GLN A 51 -7.86 13.71 15.07
CA GLN A 51 -9.22 13.24 14.79
C GLN A 51 -9.33 11.72 14.70
N GLY A 52 -8.37 11.06 14.05
CA GLY A 52 -8.37 9.61 13.90
C GLY A 52 -8.26 8.87 15.23
N ARG A 53 -7.42 9.39 16.15
CA ARG A 53 -7.24 8.86 17.50
C ARG A 53 -8.48 9.10 18.36
N GLU A 54 -9.01 10.32 18.38
CA GLU A 54 -10.22 10.68 19.14
C GLU A 54 -11.46 9.86 18.73
N LEU A 55 -11.57 9.53 17.43
CA LEU A 55 -12.64 8.68 16.92
C LEU A 55 -12.44 7.18 17.21
N GLY A 56 -11.28 6.77 17.74
CA GLY A 56 -11.00 5.38 18.09
C GLY A 56 -11.07 4.42 16.90
N LEU A 57 -10.69 4.86 15.69
CA LEU A 57 -10.90 4.12 14.43
C LEU A 57 -10.07 2.83 14.29
N GLY A 58 -9.31 2.43 15.32
CA GLY A 58 -8.55 1.18 15.38
C GLY A 58 -7.31 1.13 14.49
N SER A 59 -7.26 1.89 13.39
CA SER A 59 -6.06 2.08 12.58
C SER A 59 -5.23 3.25 13.12
N GLY A 60 -4.05 2.94 13.68
CA GLY A 60 -3.03 3.93 14.02
C GLY A 60 -2.98 4.29 15.50
N GLY A 61 -4.10 4.70 16.11
CA GLY A 61 -4.10 5.05 17.55
C GLY A 61 -3.13 6.19 17.91
N PHE A 62 -2.73 6.99 16.93
CA PHE A 62 -1.79 8.09 17.05
C PHE A 62 -2.35 9.35 16.39
N ASP A 63 -1.87 10.50 16.85
CA ASP A 63 -2.03 11.79 16.19
C ASP A 63 -1.13 11.85 14.93
N VAL A 64 -1.42 12.78 14.02
CA VAL A 64 -0.58 13.04 12.84
C VAL A 64 -0.06 14.46 12.91
N LEU A 65 1.27 14.63 12.91
CA LEU A 65 1.88 15.95 12.93
C LEU A 65 1.50 16.71 11.65
N HIS A 66 0.84 17.84 11.82
CA HIS A 66 0.33 18.68 10.74
C HIS A 66 1.35 19.75 10.34
N VAL A 67 1.91 20.46 11.32
CA VAL A 67 2.96 21.48 11.12
C VAL A 67 3.92 21.46 12.31
N ASN A 68 5.23 21.50 12.05
CA ASN A 68 6.23 21.79 13.08
C ASN A 68 6.53 23.30 13.04
N MET A 69 6.15 24.03 14.09
CA MET A 69 6.31 25.48 14.15
C MET A 69 7.72 25.92 14.51
N THR A 70 8.56 25.00 15.00
CA THR A 70 9.96 25.29 15.34
C THR A 70 10.91 25.08 14.18
N ARG A 71 10.72 24.02 13.37
CA ARG A 71 11.64 23.62 12.29
C ARG A 71 10.97 23.29 10.95
N GLY A 72 9.64 23.24 10.90
CA GLY A 72 8.88 22.87 9.71
C GLY A 72 8.36 24.04 8.87
N LEU A 73 8.67 25.28 9.28
CA LEU A 73 8.35 26.48 8.50
C LEU A 73 9.50 26.81 7.56
N ASP A 74 9.19 27.48 6.45
CA ASP A 74 10.15 27.93 5.43
C ASP A 74 11.00 26.80 4.82
N LEU A 75 10.48 25.56 4.82
CA LEU A 75 11.11 24.43 4.14
C LEU A 75 11.22 24.71 2.64
N PRO A 76 12.40 24.52 2.03
CA PRO A 76 12.54 24.71 0.60
C PRO A 76 11.77 23.61 -0.15
N PRO A 77 11.15 23.92 -1.31
CA PRO A 77 10.59 22.88 -2.15
C PRO A 77 11.71 21.99 -2.71
N PRO A 78 11.39 20.72 -3.08
CA PRO A 78 12.35 19.89 -3.81
C PRO A 78 12.84 20.60 -5.08
N PRO A 79 14.14 20.50 -5.43
CA PRO A 79 14.67 21.11 -6.64
C PRO A 79 13.90 20.69 -7.89
N GLU A 80 13.59 21.66 -8.76
CA GLU A 80 12.93 21.45 -10.05
C GLU A 80 11.54 20.78 -10.00
N ALA A 81 10.95 20.62 -8.80
CA ALA A 81 9.58 20.16 -8.66
C ALA A 81 8.58 21.24 -9.08
N HIS A 82 7.70 20.91 -10.01
CA HIS A 82 6.70 21.85 -10.54
C HIS A 82 5.28 21.25 -10.64
N VAL A 83 5.10 19.98 -10.25
CA VAL A 83 3.80 19.30 -10.22
C VAL A 83 3.36 19.13 -8.77
N MET A 84 2.11 19.44 -8.49
CA MET A 84 1.57 19.43 -7.12
C MET A 84 0.98 18.09 -6.75
N LYS A 85 1.32 17.57 -5.57
CA LYS A 85 0.53 16.55 -4.87
C LYS A 85 -0.48 17.17 -3.93
N LEU A 86 -1.61 16.46 -3.81
CA LEU A 86 -2.77 16.88 -3.02
C LEU A 86 -3.20 18.32 -3.36
N PRO A 87 -3.35 18.69 -4.65
CA PRO A 87 -3.50 20.07 -5.08
C PRO A 87 -4.74 20.72 -4.43
N TYR A 88 -4.59 21.98 -4.00
CA TYR A 88 -5.62 22.78 -3.35
C TYR A 88 -6.10 22.26 -1.98
N THR A 89 -5.40 21.29 -1.38
CA THR A 89 -5.61 20.89 0.01
C THR A 89 -4.67 21.69 0.96
N PRO A 90 -4.96 21.76 2.26
CA PRO A 90 -4.07 22.39 3.25
C PRO A 90 -2.67 21.76 3.39
N VAL A 91 -2.41 20.63 2.74
CA VAL A 91 -1.13 19.89 2.79
C VAL A 91 -0.53 19.66 1.40
N GLN A 92 -0.93 20.48 0.43
CA GLN A 92 -0.36 20.42 -0.92
C GLN A 92 1.15 20.71 -0.89
N HIS A 93 1.91 20.03 -1.74
CA HIS A 93 3.35 20.22 -1.89
C HIS A 93 3.77 19.86 -3.31
N ALA A 94 4.87 20.44 -3.79
CA ALA A 94 5.42 20.14 -5.10
C ALA A 94 6.31 18.90 -5.03
N VAL A 95 6.23 18.05 -6.04
CA VAL A 95 7.11 16.90 -6.22
C VAL A 95 7.44 16.74 -7.71
N ARG A 96 8.58 16.14 -7.97
CA ARG A 96 9.02 15.78 -9.33
C ARG A 96 8.61 14.34 -9.62
N HIS A 97 7.98 14.11 -10.76
CA HIS A 97 7.47 12.81 -11.15
C HIS A 97 8.38 12.12 -12.16
N ALA A 98 8.38 10.79 -12.15
CA ALA A 98 9.22 9.98 -13.03
C ALA A 98 8.97 10.23 -14.53
N GLU A 99 7.73 10.55 -14.87
CA GLU A 99 7.29 10.92 -16.22
C GLU A 99 7.99 12.17 -16.77
N GLU A 100 8.56 13.00 -15.89
CA GLU A 100 9.30 14.21 -16.26
C GLU A 100 10.78 13.90 -16.62
N ASP A 101 11.31 12.76 -16.15
CA ASP A 101 12.75 12.45 -16.16
C ASP A 101 13.17 11.43 -17.21
N GLY A 102 12.25 10.66 -17.75
CA GLY A 102 12.59 9.56 -18.62
C GLY A 102 11.40 8.90 -19.31
N PRO A 103 11.67 7.87 -20.13
CA PRO A 103 10.63 7.24 -20.91
C PRO A 103 9.65 6.48 -20.01
N VAL A 104 8.35 6.68 -20.28
CA VAL A 104 7.28 5.77 -19.88
C VAL A 104 6.90 4.94 -21.10
N ALA A 105 6.62 3.64 -20.90
CA ALA A 105 6.22 2.78 -22.00
C ALA A 105 4.77 3.07 -22.46
N ASP A 106 4.50 3.03 -23.76
CA ASP A 106 3.13 3.17 -24.29
C ASP A 106 2.24 1.95 -23.93
N ALA A 107 2.87 0.78 -23.70
CA ALA A 107 2.20 -0.45 -23.32
C ALA A 107 3.08 -1.28 -22.37
N LEU A 108 2.45 -2.13 -21.56
CA LEU A 108 3.12 -2.96 -20.56
C LEU A 108 3.70 -4.27 -21.13
N GLY A 109 3.30 -4.67 -22.34
CA GLY A 109 3.88 -5.83 -23.04
C GLY A 109 3.76 -7.15 -22.26
N GLY A 110 2.65 -7.35 -21.54
CA GLY A 110 2.42 -8.54 -20.72
C GLY A 110 3.01 -8.49 -19.31
N LEU A 111 3.58 -7.35 -18.87
CA LEU A 111 4.12 -7.19 -17.51
C LEU A 111 3.10 -7.67 -16.45
N PRO A 112 3.47 -8.63 -15.58
CA PRO A 112 2.60 -9.08 -14.50
C PRO A 112 2.39 -7.98 -13.46
N VAL A 113 1.13 -7.73 -13.08
CA VAL A 113 0.75 -6.75 -12.07
C VAL A 113 -0.07 -7.44 -10.98
N VAL A 114 0.52 -7.69 -9.81
CA VAL A 114 -0.18 -8.23 -8.65
C VAL A 114 -0.96 -7.12 -7.96
N CYS A 115 -2.29 -7.21 -7.98
CA CYS A 115 -3.21 -6.25 -7.37
C CYS A 115 -3.65 -6.75 -5.99
N CYS A 116 -3.19 -6.08 -4.93
CA CYS A 116 -3.57 -6.34 -3.56
C CYS A 116 -4.63 -5.34 -3.09
N SER A 117 -5.74 -5.86 -2.55
CA SER A 117 -6.82 -5.04 -1.96
C SER A 117 -6.49 -4.55 -0.53
N LEU A 118 -5.43 -5.08 0.07
CA LEU A 118 -4.98 -4.75 1.41
C LEU A 118 -3.45 -4.74 1.48
N HIS A 119 -2.91 -3.78 2.24
CA HIS A 119 -1.47 -3.66 2.47
C HIS A 119 -0.82 -4.93 3.08
N SER A 120 -1.54 -5.66 3.94
CA SER A 120 -1.04 -6.88 4.59
C SER A 120 -0.84 -8.06 3.64
N GLN A 121 -1.28 -7.96 2.38
CA GLN A 121 -1.02 -8.95 1.34
C GLN A 121 0.36 -8.78 0.69
N ILE A 122 1.03 -7.64 0.86
CA ILE A 122 2.27 -7.32 0.11
C ILE A 122 3.40 -8.27 0.50
N ALA A 123 3.63 -8.49 1.80
CA ALA A 123 4.73 -9.34 2.27
C ALA A 123 4.69 -10.76 1.68
N PRO A 124 3.58 -11.53 1.81
CA PRO A 124 3.51 -12.85 1.22
C PRO A 124 3.53 -12.82 -0.32
N ALA A 125 2.92 -11.83 -0.97
CA ALA A 125 3.00 -11.70 -2.44
C ALA A 125 4.45 -11.52 -2.93
N CYS A 126 5.21 -10.61 -2.32
CA CYS A 126 6.62 -10.38 -2.66
C CYS A 126 7.51 -11.58 -2.28
N ALA A 127 7.19 -12.31 -1.20
CA ALA A 127 7.95 -13.50 -0.81
C ALA A 127 7.93 -14.59 -1.90
N ALA A 128 6.78 -14.82 -2.53
CA ALA A 128 6.65 -15.76 -3.65
C ALA A 128 7.46 -15.35 -4.91
N LEU A 129 7.76 -14.05 -5.01
CA LEU A 129 8.51 -13.42 -6.09
C LEU A 129 10.00 -13.31 -5.80
N ALA A 130 10.50 -13.92 -4.71
CA ALA A 130 11.93 -13.89 -4.39
C ALA A 130 12.79 -14.34 -5.60
N GLY A 131 13.77 -13.49 -5.93
CA GLY A 131 14.64 -13.66 -7.10
C GLY A 131 14.19 -12.90 -8.35
N THR A 132 13.03 -12.24 -8.35
CA THR A 132 12.61 -11.32 -9.41
C THR A 132 12.80 -9.86 -8.99
N ARG A 133 12.91 -8.97 -9.96
CA ARG A 133 13.03 -7.53 -9.76
C ARG A 133 11.63 -6.92 -9.66
N VAL A 134 11.14 -6.78 -8.43
CA VAL A 134 9.80 -6.26 -8.13
C VAL A 134 9.79 -4.74 -7.94
N ALA A 135 8.88 -4.05 -8.62
CA ALA A 135 8.49 -2.68 -8.28
C ALA A 135 7.23 -2.70 -7.39
N TYR A 136 7.30 -2.12 -6.19
CA TYR A 136 6.11 -1.90 -5.37
C TYR A 136 5.46 -0.57 -5.71
N ILE A 137 4.15 -0.54 -5.94
CA ILE A 137 3.41 0.68 -6.29
C ILE A 137 2.24 0.89 -5.32
N GLN A 138 2.28 1.97 -4.52
CA GLN A 138 1.18 2.29 -3.63
C GLN A 138 0.11 3.15 -4.32
N VAL A 139 -1.11 2.63 -4.37
CA VAL A 139 -2.30 3.33 -4.84
C VAL A 139 -3.13 3.88 -3.67
N ALA A 140 -4.02 4.82 -3.95
CA ALA A 140 -4.90 5.39 -2.93
C ALA A 140 -5.93 4.37 -2.43
N GLY A 141 -6.35 4.48 -1.16
CA GLY A 141 -7.38 3.62 -0.55
C GLY A 141 -7.11 3.23 0.91
N GLY A 142 -5.96 3.62 1.44
CA GLY A 142 -5.61 3.58 2.86
C GLY A 142 -4.77 4.80 3.20
N ALA A 143 -3.75 4.62 4.04
CA ALA A 143 -2.73 5.64 4.25
C ALA A 143 -2.06 6.02 2.92
N LEU A 144 -1.89 7.32 2.71
CA LEU A 144 -1.20 7.89 1.55
C LEU A 144 0.33 7.89 1.65
N PRO A 145 0.94 8.16 2.83
CA PRO A 145 2.39 8.18 2.97
C PRO A 145 2.97 6.76 2.96
N LEU A 146 3.93 6.47 2.08
CA LEU A 146 4.58 5.15 2.01
C LEU A 146 5.48 4.90 3.23
N GLY A 147 6.12 5.96 3.75
CA GLY A 147 7.03 5.89 4.90
C GLY A 147 6.41 5.30 6.17
N LEU A 148 5.07 5.32 6.30
CA LEU A 148 4.35 4.71 7.41
C LEU A 148 4.54 3.19 7.50
N SER A 149 4.88 2.53 6.39
CA SER A 149 4.88 1.07 6.28
C SER A 149 6.16 0.42 6.80
N ASP A 150 6.05 -0.28 7.95
CA ASP A 150 7.08 -1.21 8.43
C ASP A 150 7.31 -2.38 7.46
N THR A 151 6.26 -2.85 6.78
CA THR A 151 6.35 -3.94 5.81
C THR A 151 7.23 -3.55 4.62
N LEU A 152 7.06 -2.36 4.04
CA LEU A 152 7.86 -1.93 2.90
C LEU A 152 9.33 -1.78 3.28
N ARG A 153 9.62 -1.20 4.46
CA ARG A 153 10.99 -1.13 4.99
C ARG A 153 11.61 -2.52 5.15
N ALA A 154 10.87 -3.49 5.73
CA ALA A 154 11.36 -4.86 5.89
C ALA A 154 11.61 -5.57 4.55
N LEU A 155 10.72 -5.38 3.55
CA LEU A 155 10.87 -5.98 2.22
C LEU A 155 12.04 -5.36 1.43
N ARG A 156 12.26 -4.04 1.55
CA ARG A 156 13.42 -3.35 0.98
C ARG A 156 14.72 -3.87 1.58
N ALA A 157 14.79 -3.97 2.91
CA ALA A 157 15.97 -4.45 3.62
C ALA A 157 16.35 -5.90 3.25
N ARG A 158 15.38 -6.71 2.80
CA ARG A 158 15.57 -8.09 2.34
C ARG A 158 15.69 -8.23 0.83
N ALA A 159 15.75 -7.12 0.09
CA ALA A 159 15.79 -7.10 -1.38
C ALA A 159 14.64 -7.87 -2.05
N LEU A 160 13.48 -7.98 -1.38
CA LEU A 160 12.26 -8.55 -1.96
C LEU A 160 11.49 -7.54 -2.82
N ILE A 161 11.79 -6.24 -2.67
CA ILE A 161 11.34 -5.17 -3.57
C ILE A 161 12.51 -4.29 -3.95
N ALA A 162 12.66 -4.04 -5.26
CA ALA A 162 13.76 -3.30 -5.83
C ALA A 162 13.55 -1.77 -5.81
N THR A 163 12.30 -1.32 -5.70
CA THR A 163 11.93 0.10 -5.52
C THR A 163 10.52 0.21 -4.97
N THR A 164 10.21 1.36 -4.39
CA THR A 164 8.86 1.79 -4.04
C THR A 164 8.44 2.96 -4.93
N VAL A 165 7.19 2.97 -5.35
CA VAL A 165 6.61 4.01 -6.19
C VAL A 165 5.31 4.48 -5.56
N SER A 166 5.09 5.78 -5.49
CA SER A 166 3.82 6.34 -5.07
C SER A 166 3.02 6.81 -6.30
N ALA A 167 1.73 6.52 -6.33
CA ALA A 167 0.85 6.91 -7.44
C ALA A 167 -0.31 7.78 -6.96
N GLY A 168 -0.61 8.84 -7.73
CA GLY A 168 -1.72 9.75 -7.43
C GLY A 168 -1.52 10.49 -6.11
N ALA A 169 -2.46 10.31 -5.17
CA ALA A 169 -2.44 10.99 -3.87
C ALA A 169 -1.47 10.37 -2.85
N SER A 170 -1.01 9.14 -3.07
CA SER A 170 0.05 8.53 -2.23
C SER A 170 1.36 9.29 -2.42
N PHE A 171 2.28 9.31 -1.45
CA PHE A 171 3.55 10.04 -1.57
C PHE A 171 4.67 9.46 -0.68
N GLY A 172 5.91 9.86 -0.94
CA GLY A 172 7.10 9.45 -0.19
C GLY A 172 7.65 8.09 -0.63
N GLY A 173 7.48 7.75 -1.92
CA GLY A 173 8.17 6.61 -2.53
C GLY A 173 9.54 7.00 -3.05
N ASP A 174 10.38 6.01 -3.37
CA ASP A 174 11.65 6.26 -4.07
C ASP A 174 11.41 6.95 -5.43
N VAL A 175 10.22 6.71 -6.01
CA VAL A 175 9.75 7.25 -7.28
C VAL A 175 8.32 7.74 -7.12
N GLU A 176 8.00 8.87 -7.74
CA GLU A 176 6.70 9.51 -7.66
C GLU A 176 6.07 9.52 -9.06
N CYS A 177 4.83 9.03 -9.19
CA CYS A 177 4.09 9.02 -10.45
C CYS A 177 2.71 9.65 -10.30
N VAL A 178 2.27 10.33 -11.35
CA VAL A 178 0.99 11.07 -11.34
C VAL A 178 -0.20 10.12 -11.24
N THR A 179 -0.09 8.94 -11.86
CA THR A 179 -1.18 7.95 -11.91
C THR A 179 -0.64 6.52 -11.75
N ALA A 180 -1.53 5.56 -11.47
CA ALA A 180 -1.16 4.14 -11.52
C ALA A 180 -0.75 3.72 -12.94
N ALA A 181 -1.38 4.28 -13.98
CA ALA A 181 -1.07 3.99 -15.37
C ALA A 181 0.38 4.36 -15.70
N SER A 182 0.79 5.58 -15.35
CA SER A 182 2.16 6.04 -15.56
C SER A 182 3.18 5.31 -14.68
N ALA A 183 2.81 4.94 -13.45
CA ALA A 183 3.66 4.11 -12.60
C ALA A 183 3.91 2.71 -13.20
N PHE A 184 2.89 2.07 -13.78
CA PHE A 184 3.03 0.78 -14.47
C PHE A 184 3.87 0.93 -15.74
N ALA A 185 3.61 1.97 -16.53
CA ALA A 185 4.37 2.28 -17.74
C ALA A 185 5.85 2.57 -17.44
N TRP A 186 6.14 3.26 -16.34
CA TRP A 186 7.49 3.49 -15.84
C TRP A 186 8.17 2.17 -15.44
N ALA A 187 7.47 1.30 -14.71
CA ALA A 187 8.00 -0.02 -14.34
C ALA A 187 8.29 -0.89 -15.58
N ALA A 188 7.44 -0.84 -16.60
CA ALA A 188 7.66 -1.53 -17.87
C ALA A 188 8.89 -0.99 -18.61
N ALA A 189 9.02 0.34 -18.74
CA ALA A 189 10.19 0.98 -19.35
C ALA A 189 11.49 0.66 -18.58
N GLY A 190 11.39 0.58 -17.25
CA GLY A 190 12.47 0.20 -16.35
C GLY A 190 12.83 -1.29 -16.36
N ARG A 191 12.12 -2.13 -17.12
CA ARG A 191 12.30 -3.60 -17.20
C ARG A 191 12.27 -4.25 -15.81
N PHE A 192 11.27 -3.90 -15.01
CA PHE A 192 10.93 -4.69 -13.83
C PHE A 192 10.26 -5.99 -14.27
N ASP A 193 10.48 -7.07 -13.53
CA ASP A 193 9.93 -8.38 -13.88
C ASP A 193 8.45 -8.46 -13.49
N VAL A 194 8.09 -7.82 -12.37
CA VAL A 194 6.75 -7.84 -11.80
C VAL A 194 6.47 -6.52 -11.07
N VAL A 195 5.24 -6.04 -11.15
CA VAL A 195 4.70 -5.01 -10.27
C VAL A 195 3.87 -5.66 -9.18
N VAL A 196 4.04 -5.22 -7.93
CA VAL A 196 3.09 -5.48 -6.84
C VAL A 196 2.48 -4.15 -6.42
N CYS A 197 1.17 -4.01 -6.52
CA CYS A 197 0.47 -2.79 -6.13
C CYS A 197 -0.55 -3.02 -5.03
N ALA A 198 -0.66 -2.07 -4.12
CA ALA A 198 -1.58 -2.16 -2.99
C ALA A 198 -1.98 -0.77 -2.49
N ILE A 199 -3.07 -0.71 -1.73
CA ILE A 199 -3.35 0.43 -0.86
C ILE A 199 -2.39 0.46 0.33
N GLY A 200 -2.19 1.63 0.93
CA GLY A 200 -1.46 1.75 2.20
C GLY A 200 -2.18 1.13 3.40
N PRO A 201 -1.53 1.05 4.58
CA PRO A 201 -2.14 0.57 5.82
C PRO A 201 -3.40 1.36 6.21
N GLY A 202 -4.32 0.76 6.97
CA GLY A 202 -5.53 1.45 7.42
C GLY A 202 -6.51 1.72 6.28
N ILE A 203 -7.12 0.65 5.75
CA ILE A 203 -8.11 0.74 4.66
C ILE A 203 -9.23 1.72 5.02
N VAL A 204 -9.48 2.69 4.14
CA VAL A 204 -10.64 3.59 4.26
C VAL A 204 -11.91 2.79 3.99
N GLY A 205 -12.96 2.97 4.80
CA GLY A 205 -14.24 2.39 4.45
C GLY A 205 -15.41 2.76 5.34
N THR A 206 -16.61 2.63 4.79
CA THR A 206 -17.90 2.90 5.45
C THR A 206 -18.67 1.62 5.78
N ALA A 207 -18.01 0.46 5.72
CA ALA A 207 -18.60 -0.88 5.81
C ALA A 207 -19.66 -1.21 4.73
N SER A 208 -19.78 -0.39 3.69
CA SER A 208 -20.62 -0.65 2.53
C SER A 208 -19.86 -1.43 1.45
N ARG A 209 -20.61 -2.07 0.53
CA ARG A 209 -20.04 -2.86 -0.58
C ARG A 209 -19.09 -2.06 -1.47
N LEU A 210 -19.39 -0.78 -1.72
CA LEU A 210 -18.65 0.06 -2.65
C LEU A 210 -17.89 1.21 -1.98
N GLY A 211 -18.15 1.47 -0.70
CA GLY A 211 -17.48 2.53 0.06
C GLY A 211 -16.28 2.00 0.81
N HIS A 212 -15.30 1.39 0.14
CA HIS A 212 -14.04 0.99 0.75
C HIS A 212 -12.85 1.13 -0.21
N GLY A 213 -11.69 1.49 0.30
CA GLY A 213 -10.49 1.76 -0.51
C GLY A 213 -9.89 0.52 -1.18
N GLY A 214 -10.19 -0.69 -0.69
CA GLY A 214 -9.77 -1.93 -1.34
C GLY A 214 -10.29 -2.14 -2.77
N LEU A 215 -11.26 -1.32 -3.22
CA LEU A 215 -11.68 -1.28 -4.62
C LEU A 215 -10.58 -0.79 -5.58
N ALA A 216 -9.56 -0.10 -5.07
CA ALA A 216 -8.42 0.34 -5.87
C ALA A 216 -7.66 -0.83 -6.54
N ALA A 217 -7.83 -2.06 -6.03
CA ALA A 217 -7.32 -3.26 -6.71
C ALA A 217 -8.01 -3.52 -8.06
N ALA A 218 -9.31 -3.22 -8.19
CA ALA A 218 -10.03 -3.31 -9.46
C ALA A 218 -9.54 -2.22 -10.43
N ASP A 219 -9.37 -0.99 -9.94
CA ASP A 219 -8.85 0.12 -10.75
C ASP A 219 -7.44 -0.19 -11.28
N ALA A 220 -6.58 -0.75 -10.44
CA ALA A 220 -5.24 -1.20 -10.82
C ALA A 220 -5.30 -2.34 -11.86
N ALA A 221 -6.14 -3.35 -11.65
CA ALA A 221 -6.29 -4.46 -12.59
C ALA A 221 -6.81 -3.99 -13.96
N ASN A 222 -7.82 -3.12 -13.97
CA ASN A 222 -8.37 -2.51 -15.18
C ASN A 222 -7.34 -1.68 -15.93
N THR A 223 -6.56 -0.87 -15.19
CA THR A 223 -5.49 -0.05 -15.77
C THR A 223 -4.39 -0.93 -16.39
N ALA A 224 -3.95 -1.97 -15.69
CA ALA A 224 -2.96 -2.91 -16.20
C ALA A 224 -3.46 -3.64 -17.45
N ALA A 225 -4.70 -4.15 -17.44
CA ALA A 225 -5.31 -4.79 -18.60
C ALA A 225 -5.42 -3.84 -19.81
N ALA A 226 -5.87 -2.60 -19.58
CA ALA A 226 -6.02 -1.60 -20.63
C ALA A 226 -4.69 -1.22 -21.31
N LEU A 227 -3.58 -1.29 -20.58
CA LEU A 227 -2.24 -1.05 -21.10
C LEU A 227 -1.54 -2.33 -21.62
N GLY A 228 -2.26 -3.45 -21.74
CA GLY A 228 -1.72 -4.71 -22.25
C GLY A 228 -0.79 -5.44 -21.28
N GLY A 229 -0.95 -5.24 -19.98
CA GLY A 229 -0.29 -6.02 -18.92
C GLY A 229 -1.06 -7.30 -18.56
N ALA A 230 -0.55 -8.05 -17.59
CA ALA A 230 -1.18 -9.26 -17.09
C ALA A 230 -1.57 -9.12 -15.61
N PRO A 231 -2.76 -8.59 -15.29
CA PRO A 231 -3.16 -8.38 -13.91
C PRO A 231 -3.46 -9.70 -13.19
N VAL A 232 -2.99 -9.79 -11.95
CA VAL A 232 -3.19 -10.91 -11.03
C VAL A 232 -3.83 -10.39 -9.74
N LEU A 233 -5.05 -10.81 -9.44
CA LEU A 233 -5.74 -10.37 -8.23
C LEU A 233 -5.39 -11.25 -7.02
N ALA A 234 -4.90 -10.64 -5.94
CA ALA A 234 -4.73 -11.29 -4.65
C ALA A 234 -6.06 -11.34 -3.90
N VAL A 235 -6.66 -12.53 -3.82
CA VAL A 235 -7.94 -12.70 -3.11
C VAL A 235 -7.78 -12.49 -1.61
N ARG A 236 -8.76 -11.81 -1.02
CA ARG A 236 -8.89 -11.72 0.43
C ARG A 236 -9.77 -12.87 0.92
N VAL A 237 -9.15 -13.80 1.63
CA VAL A 237 -9.82 -14.86 2.38
C VAL A 237 -9.53 -14.63 3.85
N SER A 238 -10.54 -14.70 4.70
CA SER A 238 -10.32 -14.68 6.15
C SER A 238 -11.23 -15.70 6.80
N SER A 239 -10.68 -16.54 7.67
CA SER A 239 -11.47 -17.52 8.45
C SER A 239 -11.66 -17.07 9.91
N GLY A 240 -10.73 -16.25 10.41
CA GLY A 240 -10.70 -15.76 11.79
C GLY A 240 -11.43 -14.43 12.05
N ASP A 241 -12.08 -13.80 11.06
CA ASP A 241 -12.83 -12.57 11.31
C ASP A 241 -14.14 -12.86 12.09
N GLU A 242 -14.34 -12.18 13.21
CA GLU A 242 -15.54 -12.32 14.05
C GLU A 242 -16.81 -11.92 13.30
N ARG A 243 -16.69 -11.00 12.34
CA ARG A 243 -17.82 -10.52 11.54
C ARG A 243 -18.17 -11.60 10.51
N LYS A 244 -19.34 -12.22 10.64
CA LYS A 244 -19.82 -13.32 9.77
C LYS A 244 -19.63 -13.08 8.26
N ARG A 245 -19.81 -11.84 7.79
CA ARG A 245 -19.62 -11.44 6.38
C ARG A 245 -18.16 -11.45 5.89
N HIS A 246 -17.20 -11.57 6.79
CA HIS A 246 -15.78 -11.61 6.46
C HIS A 246 -15.19 -13.01 6.65
N ARG A 247 -16.01 -14.02 7.00
CA ARG A 247 -15.60 -15.41 7.04
C ARG A 247 -15.67 -16.03 5.63
N GLY A 248 -14.63 -16.74 5.22
CA GLY A 248 -14.46 -17.25 3.86
C GLY A 248 -13.93 -16.17 2.91
N VAL A 249 -14.33 -16.22 1.64
CA VAL A 249 -13.98 -15.16 0.67
C VAL A 249 -14.70 -13.88 1.05
N SER A 250 -13.93 -12.81 1.29
CA SER A 250 -14.49 -11.53 1.66
C SER A 250 -15.43 -11.01 0.56
N HIS A 251 -16.59 -10.45 0.95
CA HIS A 251 -17.44 -9.71 0.00
C HIS A 251 -16.69 -8.59 -0.73
N HIS A 252 -15.58 -8.08 -0.17
CA HIS A 252 -14.72 -7.11 -0.85
C HIS A 252 -14.02 -7.74 -2.06
N THR A 253 -13.54 -8.99 -1.97
CA THR A 253 -12.95 -9.71 -3.11
C THR A 253 -13.97 -9.85 -4.23
N ARG A 254 -15.21 -10.22 -3.90
CA ARG A 254 -16.29 -10.32 -4.89
C ARG A 254 -16.56 -8.98 -5.57
N ALA A 255 -16.67 -7.89 -4.80
CA ALA A 255 -16.89 -6.56 -5.36
C ALA A 255 -15.76 -6.12 -6.28
N VAL A 256 -14.50 -6.43 -5.93
CA VAL A 256 -13.33 -6.15 -6.78
C VAL A 256 -13.42 -6.94 -8.09
N VAL A 257 -13.66 -8.27 -8.02
CA VAL A 257 -13.78 -9.12 -9.22
C VAL A 257 -14.91 -8.65 -10.13
N GLU A 258 -16.08 -8.30 -9.59
CA GLU A 258 -17.23 -7.81 -10.36
C GLU A 258 -16.98 -6.44 -11.03
N LEU A 259 -15.98 -5.67 -10.58
CA LEU A 259 -15.58 -4.38 -11.16
C LEU A 259 -14.39 -4.50 -12.13
N CYS A 260 -13.76 -5.66 -12.22
CA CYS A 260 -12.75 -5.91 -13.24
C CYS A 260 -13.44 -6.07 -14.61
N LEU A 261 -13.09 -5.20 -15.56
CA LEU A 261 -13.66 -5.15 -16.91
C LEU A 261 -12.88 -6.01 -17.91
N GLY A 262 -11.57 -6.17 -17.70
CA GLY A 262 -10.68 -6.96 -18.53
C GLY A 262 -10.41 -8.37 -17.97
N GLU A 263 -9.62 -9.15 -18.70
CA GLU A 263 -9.12 -10.43 -18.19
C GLU A 263 -8.22 -10.18 -16.98
N VAL A 264 -8.52 -10.86 -15.88
CA VAL A 264 -7.71 -10.83 -14.65
C VAL A 264 -7.53 -12.25 -14.14
N ALA A 265 -6.28 -12.62 -13.84
CA ALA A 265 -6.00 -13.89 -13.21
C ALA A 265 -6.33 -13.78 -11.72
N VAL A 266 -7.41 -14.43 -11.28
CA VAL A 266 -7.71 -14.52 -9.85
C VAL A 266 -6.90 -15.67 -9.25
N ALA A 267 -5.90 -15.34 -8.44
CA ALA A 267 -5.04 -16.35 -7.82
C ALA A 267 -5.76 -17.02 -6.64
N TRP A 268 -5.64 -18.34 -6.57
CA TRP A 268 -6.35 -19.14 -5.57
C TRP A 268 -5.43 -20.20 -4.97
N PRO A 269 -5.34 -20.32 -3.63
CA PRO A 269 -4.53 -21.37 -3.02
C PRO A 269 -5.19 -22.74 -3.18
N ALA A 270 -4.44 -23.73 -3.64
CA ALA A 270 -4.91 -25.12 -3.73
C ALA A 270 -5.27 -25.65 -2.33
N GLY A 271 -6.31 -26.50 -2.27
CA GLY A 271 -6.81 -27.07 -1.01
C GLY A 271 -7.78 -26.18 -0.23
N LEU A 272 -8.08 -24.96 -0.71
CA LEU A 272 -9.15 -24.12 -0.18
C LEU A 272 -10.39 -24.22 -1.09
N ASP A 273 -11.56 -24.49 -0.50
CA ASP A 273 -12.82 -24.54 -1.25
C ASP A 273 -13.18 -23.15 -1.81
N ALA A 274 -13.28 -23.07 -3.14
CA ALA A 274 -13.71 -21.86 -3.83
C ALA A 274 -15.23 -21.69 -3.79
N PRO A 275 -15.74 -20.45 -3.66
CA PRO A 275 -17.18 -20.20 -3.74
C PRO A 275 -17.67 -20.36 -5.18
N ASP A 276 -18.93 -20.79 -5.36
CA ASP A 276 -19.54 -21.08 -6.67
C ASP A 276 -19.47 -19.92 -7.68
N TRP A 277 -19.47 -18.68 -7.20
CA TRP A 277 -19.38 -17.50 -8.06
C TRP A 277 -17.99 -17.26 -8.63
N LEU A 278 -16.94 -17.87 -8.06
CA LEU A 278 -15.54 -17.74 -8.51
C LEU A 278 -15.13 -18.93 -9.37
N VAL A 279 -15.80 -19.05 -10.52
CA VAL A 279 -15.59 -20.14 -11.49
C VAL A 279 -14.20 -20.04 -12.13
N THR A 280 -13.84 -18.87 -12.63
CA THR A 280 -12.54 -18.61 -13.27
C THR A 280 -11.51 -18.21 -12.23
N ARG A 281 -10.54 -19.10 -11.97
CA ARG A 281 -9.44 -18.88 -11.04
C ARG A 281 -8.21 -19.68 -11.46
N ARG A 282 -7.03 -19.26 -11.01
CA ARG A 282 -5.78 -20.01 -11.16
C ARG A 282 -5.40 -20.61 -9.83
N GLU A 283 -5.62 -21.91 -9.69
CA GLU A 283 -5.20 -22.66 -8.51
C GLU A 283 -3.71 -22.90 -8.52
N VAL A 284 -3.06 -22.63 -7.39
CA VAL A 284 -1.63 -22.85 -7.21
C VAL A 284 -1.37 -23.48 -5.85
N ASP A 285 -0.45 -24.43 -5.82
CA ASP A 285 0.09 -24.97 -4.56
C ASP A 285 0.73 -23.83 -3.76
N VAL A 286 0.52 -23.84 -2.44
CA VAL A 286 1.04 -22.82 -1.51
C VAL A 286 1.69 -23.44 -0.28
N ASP A 287 1.90 -24.76 -0.21
CA ASP A 287 2.38 -25.44 1.00
C ASP A 287 3.65 -24.82 1.61
N GLU A 288 4.49 -24.20 0.78
CA GLU A 288 5.72 -23.53 1.19
C GLU A 288 5.53 -22.10 1.76
N TRP A 289 4.32 -21.55 1.76
CA TRP A 289 4.08 -20.14 2.07
C TRP A 289 4.61 -19.75 3.46
N ARG A 290 4.39 -20.58 4.47
CA ARG A 290 4.84 -20.31 5.86
C ARG A 290 6.34 -20.17 5.95
N LYS A 291 7.06 -21.16 5.39
CA LYS A 291 8.52 -21.19 5.37
C LYS A 291 9.08 -20.03 4.56
N THR A 292 8.47 -19.73 3.41
CA THR A 292 8.95 -18.67 2.51
C THR A 292 8.73 -17.27 3.10
N CYS A 293 7.66 -17.09 3.89
CA CYS A 293 7.35 -15.82 4.55
C CYS A 293 7.98 -15.69 5.95
N GLU A 294 8.81 -16.63 6.37
CA GLU A 294 9.36 -16.66 7.73
C GLU A 294 10.15 -15.37 8.05
N GLY A 295 9.85 -14.81 9.21
CA GLY A 295 10.42 -13.56 9.69
C GLY A 295 9.94 -12.30 8.95
N LEU A 296 9.05 -12.38 7.96
CA LEU A 296 8.43 -11.19 7.37
C LEU A 296 7.35 -10.62 8.30
N PRO A 297 7.03 -9.31 8.21
CA PRO A 297 5.91 -8.74 8.94
C PRO A 297 4.58 -9.30 8.41
N LEU A 298 3.98 -10.22 9.17
CA LEU A 298 2.73 -10.90 8.83
C LEU A 298 1.68 -10.59 9.89
N GLU A 299 0.94 -9.51 9.68
CA GLU A 299 -0.19 -9.14 10.53
C GLU A 299 -1.32 -8.54 9.69
N HIS A 300 -2.55 -8.98 9.95
CA HIS A 300 -3.75 -8.44 9.34
C HIS A 300 -4.84 -8.21 10.40
N MET A 301 -5.15 -6.94 10.70
CA MET A 301 -6.19 -6.58 11.67
C MET A 301 -5.96 -7.26 13.05
N GLY A 302 -4.73 -7.23 13.55
CA GLY A 302 -4.34 -7.86 14.83
C GLY A 302 -4.24 -9.38 14.80
N ARG A 303 -4.34 -10.02 13.62
CA ARG A 303 -4.23 -11.47 13.44
C ARG A 303 -2.95 -11.84 12.70
N GLY A 304 -2.27 -12.89 13.19
CA GLY A 304 -1.06 -13.43 12.59
C GLY A 304 -1.30 -14.67 11.72
N PRO A 305 -0.22 -15.29 11.21
CA PRO A 305 -0.26 -16.50 10.37
C PRO A 305 -1.00 -17.69 10.99
N ASP A 306 -1.04 -17.79 12.31
CA ASP A 306 -1.71 -18.88 13.02
C ASP A 306 -3.21 -18.63 13.18
N ASP A 307 -3.62 -17.36 13.24
CA ASP A 307 -5.02 -16.96 13.37
C ASP A 307 -5.75 -16.94 12.01
N ASP A 308 -5.05 -16.57 10.93
CA ASP A 308 -5.65 -16.41 9.60
C ASP A 308 -4.74 -16.89 8.46
N PRO A 309 -4.36 -18.19 8.43
CA PRO A 309 -3.38 -18.72 7.48
C PRO A 309 -3.77 -18.52 6.01
N TRP A 310 -5.04 -18.71 5.69
CA TRP A 310 -5.53 -18.61 4.32
C TRP A 310 -5.44 -17.18 3.77
N PHE A 311 -5.48 -16.15 4.63
CA PHE A 311 -5.25 -14.78 4.19
C PHE A 311 -3.85 -14.61 3.57
N PHE A 312 -2.83 -15.07 4.30
CA PHE A 312 -1.43 -14.96 3.86
C PHE A 312 -1.14 -15.91 2.69
N ALA A 313 -1.64 -17.15 2.74
CA ALA A 313 -1.49 -18.13 1.67
C ALA A 313 -2.13 -17.66 0.36
N SER A 314 -3.31 -17.03 0.40
CA SER A 314 -3.97 -16.44 -0.78
C SER A 314 -3.17 -15.29 -1.39
N ALA A 315 -2.53 -14.46 -0.56
CA ALA A 315 -1.66 -13.41 -1.06
C ALA A 315 -0.35 -13.96 -1.67
N PHE A 316 0.21 -15.01 -1.05
CA PHE A 316 1.36 -15.75 -1.58
C PHE A 316 1.03 -16.40 -2.95
N ALA A 317 -0.16 -16.97 -3.09
CA ALA A 317 -0.67 -17.53 -4.35
C ALA A 317 -0.64 -16.50 -5.50
N ALA A 318 -0.98 -15.24 -5.23
CA ALA A 318 -0.94 -14.18 -6.24
C ALA A 318 0.47 -13.91 -6.75
N GLY A 319 1.45 -13.88 -5.85
CA GLY A 319 2.87 -13.79 -6.24
C GLY A 319 3.31 -15.01 -7.05
N LYS A 320 2.90 -16.23 -6.69
CA LYS A 320 3.22 -17.44 -7.48
C LYS A 320 2.62 -17.39 -8.88
N VAL A 321 1.35 -16.99 -9.01
CA VAL A 321 0.71 -16.83 -10.32
C VAL A 321 1.46 -15.80 -11.16
N ALA A 322 1.79 -14.64 -10.61
CA ALA A 322 2.58 -13.63 -11.32
C ALA A 322 3.95 -14.14 -11.74
N ARG A 323 4.63 -14.93 -10.91
CA ARG A 323 5.91 -15.57 -11.25
C ARG A 323 5.83 -16.45 -12.49
N THR A 324 4.72 -17.15 -12.72
CA THR A 324 4.53 -17.97 -13.94
C THR A 324 4.35 -17.15 -15.21
N LEU A 325 4.12 -15.84 -15.07
CA LEU A 325 3.93 -14.90 -16.18
C LEU A 325 5.19 -14.08 -16.48
N VAL A 326 6.24 -14.21 -15.65
CA VAL A 326 7.55 -13.60 -15.91
C VAL A 326 8.23 -14.37 -17.05
N GLY A 327 8.62 -13.65 -18.10
CA GLY A 327 9.29 -14.18 -19.29
C GLY A 327 10.81 -14.22 -19.16
#